data_AF-A0A2V9BK21-F1
#
_entry.id   AF-A0A2V9BK21-F1
#
_cell.length_a   1.000
_cell.length_b   1.000
_cell.length_c   1.000
_cell.angle_alpha   90.00
_cell.angle_beta   90.00
_cell.angle_gamma   90.00
#
_symmetry.space_group_name_H-M   'P 1'
#
loop_
_entity.id
_entity.type
_entity.pdbx_description
1 polymer ?
#
loop_
_entity_poly.entity_id
_entity_poly.type
_entity_poly.pdbx_seq_one_letter_code
_entity_poly.pdbx_strand_id
1 'polypeptide(L)'
;MKKTRASYLFWAAVVAALVLPWAAGAGGTHDQIGLAQNPSSQPTTQDNSQRNDQNDVKTFTGTISKSNGNYVLEESTVGGTYGLDDQKTASNYEGKKVVVTGTYDSDSKTIHVQKIEE
;
A
#
# COMPACT_ATOMS: atom_id res chain seq x y z
N MET A 1 -17.91 -15.95 26.54
CA MET A 1 -16.73 -15.06 26.63
C MET A 1 -16.91 -13.93 25.62
N LYS A 2 -16.61 -12.70 26.06
CA LYS A 2 -16.92 -11.41 25.41
C LYS A 2 -15.96 -11.21 24.21
N LYS A 3 -16.35 -10.59 23.09
CA LYS A 3 -16.48 -9.13 22.92
C LYS A 3 -17.18 -8.79 21.59
N THR A 4 -17.55 -7.52 21.50
CA THR A 4 -18.76 -6.97 20.89
C THR A 4 -18.53 -6.31 19.53
N ARG A 5 -19.66 -6.18 18.81
CA ARG A 5 -19.97 -5.51 17.53
C ARG A 5 -19.48 -4.06 17.40
N ALA A 6 -19.29 -3.58 16.16
CA ALA A 6 -19.76 -2.25 15.73
C ALA A 6 -19.71 -2.08 14.20
N SER A 7 -20.85 -1.67 13.63
CA SER A 7 -21.07 -1.20 12.25
C SER A 7 -20.61 0.24 12.09
N TYR A 8 -20.19 0.68 10.89
CA TYR A 8 -20.46 2.03 10.39
C TYR A 8 -20.65 2.06 8.87
N LEU A 9 -21.74 2.74 8.48
CA LEU A 9 -22.22 3.10 7.15
C LEU A 9 -21.59 4.44 6.68
N PHE A 10 -21.93 4.83 5.45
CA PHE A 10 -21.90 6.19 4.83
C PHE A 10 -20.69 6.48 3.92
N TRP A 11 -20.87 6.41 2.59
CA TRP A 11 -21.26 7.51 1.66
C TRP A 11 -20.04 8.36 1.24
N ALA A 12 -19.80 8.85 0.01
CA ALA A 12 -20.56 8.97 -1.23
C ALA A 12 -19.65 9.53 -2.38
N ALA A 13 -20.18 9.49 -3.60
CA ALA A 13 -19.99 10.41 -4.76
C ALA A 13 -18.58 10.57 -5.36
N VAL A 14 -18.27 10.01 -6.54
CA VAL A 14 -18.62 10.45 -7.92
C VAL A 14 -18.25 11.92 -8.21
N VAL A 15 -17.18 12.12 -8.99
CA VAL A 15 -17.00 13.34 -9.80
C VAL A 15 -16.53 12.93 -11.20
N ALA A 16 -17.37 13.24 -12.19
CA ALA A 16 -17.08 13.17 -13.61
C ALA A 16 -16.49 14.50 -14.08
N ALA A 17 -15.48 14.47 -14.95
CA ALA A 17 -15.02 15.66 -15.67
C ALA A 17 -14.76 15.32 -17.14
N LEU A 18 -15.54 15.97 -18.00
CA LEU A 18 -15.50 15.93 -19.47
C LEU A 18 -14.80 17.20 -19.99
N VAL A 19 -14.01 17.05 -21.08
CA VAL A 19 -13.78 17.98 -22.23
C VAL A 19 -13.18 19.39 -21.97
N LEU A 20 -12.27 20.02 -22.75
CA LEU A 20 -11.62 19.86 -24.07
C LEU A 20 -10.35 20.80 -24.10
N PRO A 21 -9.45 20.68 -25.09
CA PRO A 21 -8.12 21.31 -25.15
C PRO A 21 -8.12 22.71 -25.75
N TRP A 22 -7.11 23.51 -25.40
CA TRP A 22 -6.81 24.80 -26.02
C TRP A 22 -5.38 24.81 -26.55
N ALA A 23 -5.25 25.31 -27.78
CA ALA A 23 -4.08 25.31 -28.61
C ALA A 23 -3.27 26.62 -28.47
N ALA A 24 -2.04 26.53 -28.98
CA ALA A 24 -1.20 27.61 -29.52
C ALA A 24 -0.49 28.55 -28.51
N GLY A 25 0.84 28.48 -28.55
CA GLY A 25 1.73 29.47 -27.95
C GLY A 25 3.19 29.10 -28.14
N ALA A 26 3.78 29.52 -29.26
CA ALA A 26 5.20 29.42 -29.53
C ALA A 26 5.99 30.45 -28.71
N GLY A 27 7.24 30.09 -28.36
CA GLY A 27 8.31 31.04 -28.10
C GLY A 27 8.53 31.39 -26.64
N GLY A 28 9.74 31.11 -26.16
CA GLY A 28 10.20 31.58 -24.85
C GLY A 28 11.38 30.77 -24.33
N THR A 29 12.55 30.96 -24.92
CA THR A 29 13.84 30.66 -24.28
C THR A 29 13.91 31.44 -22.97
N HIS A 30 14.03 30.74 -21.85
CA HIS A 30 14.46 31.32 -20.59
C HIS A 30 15.53 30.40 -19.98
N ASP A 31 16.79 30.72 -20.27
CA ASP A 31 17.90 30.39 -19.39
C ASP A 31 17.75 31.25 -18.13
N GLN A 32 17.45 30.63 -16.98
CA GLN A 32 17.72 31.25 -15.69
C GLN A 32 18.03 30.21 -14.62
N ILE A 33 19.33 30.10 -14.34
CA ILE A 33 19.95 29.66 -13.09
C ILE A 33 19.18 30.18 -11.86
N GLY A 34 18.71 29.24 -11.03
CA GLY A 34 18.14 29.51 -9.70
C GLY A 34 18.25 28.28 -8.81
N LEU A 35 19.18 28.32 -7.85
CA LEU A 35 19.23 27.39 -6.72
C LEU A 35 17.99 27.58 -5.84
N ALA A 36 17.08 26.61 -5.80
CA ALA A 36 16.05 26.49 -4.76
C ALA A 36 15.54 25.04 -4.62
N GLN A 37 16.10 24.34 -3.62
CA GLN A 37 15.43 23.58 -2.57
C GLN A 37 14.19 22.70 -2.90
N ASN A 38 14.37 21.40 -2.59
CA ASN A 38 13.40 20.44 -2.06
C ASN A 38 12.40 19.76 -3.03
N PRO A 39 12.63 18.51 -3.45
CA PRO A 39 11.52 17.64 -3.82
C PRO A 39 10.90 17.09 -2.53
N SER A 40 9.87 17.78 -2.05
CA SER A 40 8.92 17.25 -1.09
C SER A 40 8.31 15.94 -1.61
N SER A 41 8.37 14.93 -0.75
CA SER A 41 7.86 13.58 -0.90
C SER A 41 6.44 13.53 -1.45
N GLN A 42 6.27 12.90 -2.60
CA GLN A 42 4.97 12.41 -3.05
C GLN A 42 5.04 10.88 -3.13
N PRO A 43 4.14 10.13 -2.46
CA PRO A 43 4.15 8.69 -2.51
C PRO A 43 3.82 8.25 -3.94
N THR A 44 4.78 7.59 -4.59
CA THR A 44 4.59 6.91 -5.86
C THR A 44 3.64 5.73 -5.63
N THR A 45 2.38 5.86 -6.03
CA THR A 45 1.57 4.69 -6.40
C THR A 45 2.19 4.12 -7.68
N GLN A 46 3.24 3.33 -7.49
CA GLN A 46 3.99 2.68 -8.54
C GLN A 46 3.26 1.39 -8.93
N ASP A 47 2.34 1.53 -9.88
CA ASP A 47 2.10 0.47 -10.86
C ASP A 47 3.41 0.31 -11.65
N ASN A 48 4.20 -0.70 -11.30
CA ASN A 48 5.31 -1.10 -12.14
C ASN A 48 5.48 -2.63 -12.09
N SER A 49 5.09 -3.21 -13.21
CA SER A 49 5.41 -4.55 -13.65
C SER A 49 6.93 -4.69 -13.83
N GLN A 50 7.68 -4.93 -12.76
CA GLN A 50 9.07 -5.37 -12.87
C GLN A 50 9.29 -6.66 -12.07
N ARG A 51 9.39 -7.76 -12.83
CA ARG A 51 10.11 -8.97 -12.42
C ARG A 51 11.57 -8.56 -12.15
N ASN A 52 11.93 -8.48 -10.89
CA ASN A 52 13.28 -8.72 -10.45
C ASN A 52 13.17 -9.54 -9.15
N ASP A 53 13.65 -10.76 -9.18
CA ASP A 53 13.68 -11.68 -8.04
C ASP A 53 14.76 -11.24 -7.04
N GLN A 54 14.62 -10.04 -6.46
CA GLN A 54 15.56 -9.49 -5.49
C GLN A 54 14.85 -8.77 -4.36
N ASN A 55 14.28 -9.51 -3.41
CA ASN A 55 13.97 -9.03 -2.06
C ASN A 55 13.35 -7.62 -1.96
N ASP A 56 12.57 -7.21 -2.97
CA ASP A 56 12.10 -5.85 -3.11
C ASP A 56 11.01 -5.59 -2.08
N VAL A 57 11.11 -4.43 -1.43
CA VAL A 57 10.10 -3.97 -0.47
C VAL A 57 8.82 -3.66 -1.24
N LYS A 58 7.74 -4.35 -0.87
CA LYS A 58 6.40 -4.25 -1.48
C LYS A 58 5.36 -3.95 -0.42
N THR A 59 4.24 -3.40 -0.86
CA THR A 59 3.06 -3.17 -0.04
C THR A 59 2.02 -4.24 -0.30
N PHE A 60 1.50 -4.82 0.78
CA PHE A 60 0.50 -5.88 0.76
C PHE A 60 -0.71 -5.40 1.53
N THR A 61 -1.86 -5.30 0.87
CA THR A 61 -3.10 -4.85 1.51
C THR A 61 -4.00 -6.04 1.80
N GLY A 62 -4.39 -6.20 3.06
CA GLY A 62 -5.14 -7.37 3.48
C GLY A 62 -5.71 -7.24 4.87
N THR A 63 -6.29 -8.33 5.37
CA THR A 63 -6.77 -8.43 6.75
C THR A 63 -5.84 -9.33 7.55
N ILE A 64 -5.43 -8.90 8.75
CA ILE A 64 -4.65 -9.77 9.62
C ILE A 64 -5.56 -10.80 10.25
N SER A 65 -5.26 -12.07 10.02
CA SER A 65 -5.98 -13.21 10.61
C SER A 65 -4.99 -14.11 11.33
N LYS A 66 -5.50 -15.03 12.15
CA LYS A 66 -4.69 -16.01 12.86
C LYS A 66 -4.93 -17.40 12.27
N SER A 67 -3.87 -18.02 11.77
CA SER A 67 -3.88 -19.35 11.16
C SER A 67 -2.79 -20.23 11.77
N ASN A 68 -3.15 -21.45 12.19
CA ASN A 68 -2.23 -22.41 12.83
C ASN A 68 -1.40 -21.84 13.99
N GLY A 69 -1.97 -20.88 14.73
CA GLY A 69 -1.29 -20.23 15.85
C GLY A 69 -0.44 -19.00 15.48
N ASN A 70 -0.23 -18.76 14.18
CA ASN A 70 0.53 -17.62 13.66
C ASN A 70 -0.38 -16.58 13.00
N TYR A 71 0.03 -15.32 13.03
CA TYR A 71 -0.58 -14.22 12.31
C TYR A 71 -0.19 -14.26 10.84
N VAL A 72 -1.21 -14.13 10.00
CA VAL A 72 -1.12 -14.16 8.55
C VAL A 72 -1.86 -12.96 7.98
N LEU A 73 -1.39 -12.46 6.84
CA LEU A 73 -2.09 -11.45 6.06
C LEU A 73 -2.93 -12.16 5.00
N GLU A 74 -4.24 -11.98 5.07
CA GLU A 74 -5.19 -12.37 4.04
C GLU A 74 -5.33 -11.21 3.04
N GLU A 75 -4.61 -11.32 1.94
CA GLU A 75 -4.54 -10.32 0.90
C GLU A 75 -5.87 -10.24 0.13
N SER A 76 -6.45 -9.04 0.06
CA SER A 76 -7.85 -8.86 -0.37
C SER A 76 -8.02 -8.75 -1.89
N THR A 77 -6.95 -8.53 -2.66
CA THR A 77 -7.02 -8.19 -4.08
C THR A 77 -6.85 -9.41 -4.97
N VAL A 78 -5.81 -10.20 -4.72
CA VAL A 78 -5.45 -11.39 -5.51
C VAL A 78 -5.93 -12.66 -4.82
N GLY A 79 -6.22 -12.59 -3.51
CA GLY A 79 -6.70 -13.73 -2.73
C GLY A 79 -5.54 -14.65 -2.39
N GLY A 80 -4.82 -14.32 -1.34
CA GLY A 80 -3.68 -15.09 -0.84
C GLY A 80 -3.50 -14.95 0.66
N THR A 81 -2.96 -15.99 1.29
CA THR A 81 -2.60 -15.95 2.72
C THR A 81 -1.08 -16.00 2.84
N TYR A 82 -0.50 -14.96 3.42
CA TYR A 82 0.94 -14.83 3.60
C TYR A 82 1.28 -14.84 5.08
N GLY A 83 2.32 -15.58 5.46
CA GLY A 83 2.86 -15.51 6.81
C GLY A 83 3.41 -14.12 7.10
N LEU A 84 3.39 -13.70 8.36
CA LEU A 84 4.09 -12.49 8.81
C LEU A 84 5.19 -12.92 9.77
N ASP A 85 6.41 -12.39 9.64
CA ASP A 85 7.48 -12.70 10.59
C ASP A 85 7.27 -11.93 11.92
N ASP A 86 6.86 -10.67 11.85
CA ASP A 86 6.56 -9.84 13.02
C ASP A 86 5.15 -10.11 13.57
N GLN A 87 5.05 -11.26 14.24
CA GLN A 87 3.87 -11.72 14.96
C GLN A 87 3.41 -10.73 16.04
N LYS A 88 4.36 -10.00 16.65
CA LYS A 88 4.07 -9.08 17.75
C LYS A 88 3.34 -7.84 17.23
N THR A 89 3.84 -7.24 16.15
CA THR A 89 3.20 -6.09 15.52
C THR A 89 1.87 -6.49 14.91
N ALA A 90 1.81 -7.61 14.16
CA ALA A 90 0.59 -8.12 13.54
C ALA A 90 -0.55 -8.39 14.55
N SER A 91 -0.23 -8.88 15.75
CA SER A 91 -1.23 -9.11 16.80
C SER A 91 -2.06 -7.87 17.17
N ASN A 92 -1.49 -6.67 17.09
CA ASN A 92 -2.20 -5.42 17.39
C ASN A 92 -3.27 -5.07 16.34
N TYR A 93 -3.17 -5.69 15.16
CA TYR A 93 -4.04 -5.44 14.01
C TYR A 93 -4.92 -6.65 13.67
N GLU A 94 -5.00 -7.65 14.56
CA GLU A 94 -5.85 -8.83 14.37
C GLU A 94 -7.31 -8.44 14.05
N GLY A 95 -7.83 -8.97 12.94
CA GLY A 95 -9.18 -8.70 12.43
C GLY A 95 -9.34 -7.37 11.69
N LYS A 96 -8.27 -6.60 11.52
CA LYS A 96 -8.29 -5.29 10.84
C LYS A 96 -7.73 -5.40 9.43
N LYS A 97 -8.27 -4.57 8.52
CA LYS A 97 -7.67 -4.33 7.21
C LYS A 97 -6.47 -3.41 7.42
N VAL A 98 -5.33 -3.80 6.88
CA VAL A 98 -4.06 -3.08 6.99
C VAL A 98 -3.29 -3.12 5.68
N VAL A 99 -2.35 -2.21 5.55
CA VAL A 99 -1.30 -2.21 4.54
C VAL A 99 0.00 -2.60 5.23
N VAL A 100 0.56 -3.74 4.83
CA VAL A 100 1.84 -4.25 5.31
C VAL A 100 2.90 -3.90 4.27
N THR A 101 3.87 -3.08 4.65
CA THR A 101 5.07 -2.82 3.84
C THR A 101 6.17 -3.76 4.29
N GLY A 102 6.72 -4.54 3.37
CA GLY A 102 7.68 -5.57 3.71
C GLY A 102 8.26 -6.28 2.49
N THR A 103 9.14 -7.24 2.73
CA THR A 103 9.72 -8.05 1.66
C THR A 103 9.14 -9.45 1.70
N TYR A 104 8.69 -9.96 0.56
CA TYR A 104 8.16 -11.31 0.47
C TYR A 104 9.28 -12.32 0.24
N ASP A 105 9.46 -13.21 1.21
CA ASP A 105 10.29 -14.39 1.11
C ASP A 105 9.50 -15.54 0.48
N SER A 106 9.86 -15.89 -0.76
CA SER A 106 9.22 -16.98 -1.50
C SER A 106 9.57 -18.37 -0.96
N ASP A 107 10.71 -18.52 -0.27
CA ASP A 107 11.17 -19.80 0.27
C ASP A 107 10.30 -20.22 1.46
N SER A 108 10.00 -19.28 2.34
CA SER A 108 9.16 -19.49 3.53
C SER A 108 7.70 -19.05 3.38
N LYS A 109 7.33 -18.42 2.26
CA LYS A 109 6.00 -17.80 2.03
C LYS A 109 5.63 -16.79 3.13
N THR A 110 6.63 -16.05 3.62
CA THR A 110 6.49 -15.10 4.72
C THR A 110 6.84 -13.69 4.26
N ILE A 111 6.08 -12.70 4.69
CA ILE A 111 6.41 -11.29 4.50
C ILE A 111 7.22 -10.86 5.73
N HIS A 112 8.44 -10.38 5.46
CA HIS A 112 9.25 -9.65 6.41
C HIS A 112 8.69 -8.26 6.60
N VAL A 113 7.99 -8.06 7.71
CA VAL A 113 7.27 -6.83 8.04
C VAL A 113 8.27 -5.75 8.39
N GLN A 114 8.21 -4.65 7.64
CA GLN A 114 8.91 -3.41 8.00
C GLN A 114 7.97 -2.39 8.63
N LYS A 115 6.72 -2.36 8.15
CA LYS A 115 5.68 -1.44 8.64
C LYS A 115 4.29 -2.03 8.44
N ILE A 116 3.40 -1.77 9.39
CA ILE A 116 1.96 -2.06 9.27
C ILE A 116 1.20 -0.76 9.50
N GLU A 117 0.28 -0.45 8.60
CA GLU A 117 -0.59 0.73 8.65
C GLU A 117 -2.06 0.31 8.54
N GLU A 118 -2.96 0.98 9.23
CA GLU A 118 -4.42 0.72 9.22
C GLU A 118 -5.14 1.74 8.33
#